data_AF-A0A8K0UPJ4-F1
#
_entry.id   AF-A0A8K0UPJ4-F1
#
_cell.length_a   1.000
_cell.length_b   1.000
_cell.length_c   1.000
_cell.angle_alpha   90.00
_cell.angle_beta   90.00
_cell.angle_gamma   90.00
#
_symmetry.space_group_name_H-M   'P 1'
#
loop_
_entity.id
_entity.type
_entity.pdbx_description
1 polymer ?
#
loop_
_entity_poly.entity_id
_entity_poly.type
_entity_poly.pdbx_seq_one_letter_code
_entity_poly.pdbx_strand_id
1 'polypeptide(L)'
;MSLTVDFNLSFGLSPFSNESGATDQVSAMSNSDRLAKLRRDMEPRIQQSRHRLRTQWLHDALARAEDYYTNGSRGPVSWVLAVGGEVPEGAFNGCSTSDPNVDPICVVRGFVGGGIHVGILAQEFSHMKYAILGYDWKLIPTDIYEVLVASPDAVRWVPAASGSLNLASLGAHAVEGGYEAHGEPLYVAQAYLHGMWRPGKHSARLPCTWDDNSASSVRFIADCWDEHQAAHIPYGQKENLIKDFRILCYVD
;
A
#
# COMPACT_ATOMS: atom_id res chain seq x y z
N MET A 1 -10.56 -19.40 37.11
CA MET A 1 -11.43 -19.00 35.99
C MET A 1 -10.58 -18.18 35.04
N SER A 2 -10.10 -18.81 33.97
CA SER A 2 -9.38 -18.16 32.89
C SER A 2 -9.96 -18.73 31.60
N LEU A 3 -10.54 -17.86 30.78
CA LEU A 3 -11.13 -18.21 29.49
C LEU A 3 -10.07 -17.90 28.43
N THR A 4 -9.42 -18.94 27.93
CA THR A 4 -8.64 -18.89 26.70
C THR A 4 -9.62 -19.12 25.56
N VAL A 5 -9.75 -18.15 24.65
CA VAL A 5 -10.52 -18.30 23.41
C VAL A 5 -9.53 -18.59 22.30
N ASP A 6 -9.44 -19.86 21.90
CA ASP A 6 -8.71 -20.28 20.71
C ASP A 6 -9.58 -20.00 19.47
N PHE A 7 -9.15 -19.07 18.61
CA PHE A 7 -9.69 -18.90 17.27
C PHE A 7 -8.82 -19.64 16.26
N ASN A 8 -9.13 -20.93 16.06
CA ASN A 8 -8.70 -21.69 14.89
C ASN A 8 -9.62 -21.33 13.71
N LEU A 9 -9.10 -20.66 12.69
CA LEU A 9 -9.79 -20.53 11.40
C LEU A 9 -9.25 -21.61 10.45
N SER A 10 -9.86 -22.80 10.51
CA SER A 10 -9.82 -23.76 9.41
C SER A 10 -10.91 -23.38 8.41
N PHE A 11 -10.52 -22.97 7.21
CA PHE A 11 -11.48 -22.76 6.12
C PHE A 11 -11.82 -24.11 5.48
N GLY A 12 -12.97 -24.64 5.87
CA GLY A 12 -13.59 -25.81 5.23
C GLY A 12 -14.14 -25.43 3.86
N LEU A 13 -13.66 -26.13 2.83
CA LEU A 13 -14.25 -26.13 1.50
C LEU A 13 -15.60 -26.87 1.56
N SER A 14 -16.69 -26.20 1.22
CA SER A 14 -17.91 -26.86 0.75
C SER A 14 -18.34 -26.26 -0.60
N PRO A 15 -18.88 -27.07 -1.53
CA PRO A 15 -19.16 -26.61 -2.88
C PRO A 15 -20.55 -25.97 -2.93
N PHE A 16 -20.61 -24.69 -3.29
CA PHE A 16 -21.89 -24.04 -3.61
C PHE A 16 -22.21 -24.16 -5.10
N SER A 17 -23.40 -24.67 -5.34
CA SER A 17 -24.05 -24.93 -6.63
C SER A 17 -24.32 -23.66 -7.43
N ASN A 18 -24.19 -23.79 -8.76
CA ASN A 18 -24.58 -22.83 -9.78
C ASN A 18 -26.04 -22.36 -9.62
N GLU A 19 -26.24 -21.06 -9.41
CA GLU A 19 -27.41 -20.34 -9.89
C GLU A 19 -26.94 -19.24 -10.85
N SER A 20 -27.22 -19.49 -12.14
CA SER A 20 -27.08 -18.56 -13.24
C SER A 20 -28.25 -17.57 -13.23
N GLY A 21 -27.96 -16.28 -13.09
CA GLY A 21 -28.93 -15.21 -13.30
C GLY A 21 -28.43 -13.85 -12.82
N ALA A 22 -28.38 -12.89 -13.74
CA ALA A 22 -28.05 -11.47 -13.54
C ALA A 22 -26.54 -11.13 -13.39
N THR A 23 -25.82 -11.20 -14.51
CA THR A 23 -24.68 -10.28 -14.73
C THR A 23 -25.24 -8.99 -15.31
N ASP A 24 -25.69 -8.10 -14.42
CA ASP A 24 -26.01 -6.73 -14.75
C ASP A 24 -24.78 -6.07 -15.39
N GLN A 25 -24.99 -5.45 -16.55
CA GLN A 25 -24.00 -4.59 -17.18
C GLN A 25 -23.79 -3.35 -16.30
N VAL A 26 -22.82 -3.42 -15.39
CA VAL A 26 -22.23 -2.23 -14.78
C VAL A 26 -21.53 -1.47 -15.90
N SER A 27 -22.22 -0.47 -16.45
CA SER A 27 -21.63 0.46 -17.40
C SER A 27 -20.40 1.09 -16.73
N ALA A 28 -19.21 0.87 -17.29
CA ALA A 28 -17.98 1.43 -16.74
C ALA A 28 -18.14 2.96 -16.60
N MET A 29 -18.12 3.47 -15.37
CA MET A 29 -18.25 4.90 -15.10
C MET A 29 -17.19 5.68 -15.89
N SER A 30 -17.61 6.74 -16.58
CA SER A 30 -16.71 7.63 -17.28
C SER A 30 -15.75 8.34 -16.31
N ASN A 31 -14.60 8.81 -16.79
CA ASN A 31 -13.66 9.57 -15.96
C ASN A 31 -14.30 10.83 -15.35
N SER A 32 -15.22 11.49 -16.07
CA SER A 32 -15.99 12.62 -15.54
C SER A 32 -16.90 12.21 -14.38
N ASP A 33 -17.57 11.05 -14.47
CA ASP A 33 -18.44 10.56 -13.40
C ASP A 33 -17.63 10.14 -12.17
N ARG A 34 -16.50 9.46 -12.39
CA ARG A 34 -15.53 9.09 -11.33
C ARG A 34 -15.05 10.34 -10.59
N LEU A 35 -14.66 11.38 -11.33
CA LEU A 35 -14.18 12.61 -10.73
C LEU A 35 -15.28 13.35 -9.96
N ALA A 36 -16.50 13.43 -10.51
CA ALA A 36 -17.63 14.05 -9.84
C ALA A 36 -18.00 13.33 -8.53
N LYS A 37 -17.94 11.99 -8.53
CA LYS A 37 -18.12 11.17 -7.32
C LYS A 37 -16.99 11.44 -6.31
N LEU A 38 -15.74 11.40 -6.74
CA LEU A 38 -14.58 11.61 -5.87
C LEU A 38 -14.64 12.97 -5.16
N ARG A 39 -14.95 14.06 -5.88
CA ARG A 39 -15.12 15.40 -5.28
C ARG A 39 -16.19 15.42 -4.21
N ARG A 40 -17.34 14.82 -4.50
CA ARG A 40 -18.48 14.73 -3.57
C ARG A 40 -18.10 13.97 -2.29
N ASP A 41 -17.36 12.87 -2.44
CA ASP A 41 -16.93 12.03 -1.32
C ASP A 41 -15.82 12.72 -0.48
N MET A 42 -14.96 13.52 -1.11
CA MET A 42 -13.78 14.12 -0.48
C MET A 42 -14.01 15.47 0.20
N GLU A 43 -14.87 16.33 -0.35
CA GLU A 43 -15.14 17.67 0.20
C GLU A 43 -15.46 17.66 1.71
N PRO A 44 -16.43 16.86 2.22
CA PRO A 44 -16.73 16.84 3.65
C PRO A 44 -15.56 16.30 4.49
N ARG A 45 -14.76 15.38 3.95
CA ARG A 45 -13.62 14.78 4.66
C ARG A 45 -12.46 15.76 4.82
N ILE A 46 -12.24 16.60 3.82
CA ILE A 46 -11.26 17.70 3.86
C ILE A 46 -11.69 18.73 4.92
N GLN A 47 -12.96 19.17 4.88
CA GLN A 47 -13.50 20.17 5.82
C GLN A 47 -13.48 19.68 7.28
N GLN A 48 -13.70 18.39 7.51
CA GLN A 48 -13.69 17.80 8.85
C GLN A 48 -12.28 17.49 9.39
N SER A 49 -11.26 17.46 8.52
CA SER A 49 -9.89 17.14 8.91
C SER A 49 -9.30 18.23 9.81
N ARG A 50 -9.00 17.86 11.07
CA ARG A 50 -8.40 18.77 12.06
C ARG A 50 -6.88 18.85 11.97
N HIS A 51 -6.24 17.98 11.19
CA HIS A 51 -4.80 17.86 11.15
C HIS A 51 -4.23 18.54 9.89
N ARG A 52 -3.48 19.63 10.07
CA ARG A 52 -2.98 20.47 8.96
C ARG A 52 -2.27 19.67 7.87
N LEU A 53 -1.34 18.78 8.24
CA LEU A 53 -0.59 17.98 7.25
C LEU A 53 -1.49 17.00 6.50
N ARG A 54 -2.54 16.49 7.17
CA ARG A 54 -3.51 15.59 6.53
C ARG A 54 -4.36 16.36 5.54
N THR A 55 -4.86 17.53 5.94
CA THR A 55 -5.64 18.41 5.07
C THR A 55 -4.85 18.83 3.84
N GLN A 56 -3.57 19.17 4.01
CA GLN A 56 -2.67 19.47 2.89
C GLN A 56 -2.53 18.27 1.95
N TRP A 57 -2.21 17.08 2.49
CA TRP A 57 -2.11 15.87 1.66
C TRP A 57 -3.41 15.57 0.90
N LEU A 58 -4.58 15.73 1.53
CA LEU A 58 -5.87 15.49 0.88
C LEU A 58 -6.11 16.46 -0.29
N HIS A 59 -5.78 17.75 -0.14
CA HIS A 59 -5.85 18.70 -1.24
C HIS A 59 -4.91 18.31 -2.38
N ASP A 60 -3.65 17.97 -2.07
CA ASP A 60 -2.66 17.62 -3.08
C ASP A 60 -3.02 16.31 -3.79
N ALA A 61 -3.53 15.33 -3.06
CA ALA A 61 -3.98 14.05 -3.62
C ALA A 61 -5.21 14.20 -4.50
N LEU A 62 -6.17 15.06 -4.11
CA LEU A 62 -7.33 15.38 -4.93
C LEU A 62 -6.90 16.08 -6.23
N ALA A 63 -5.99 17.05 -6.15
CA ALA A 63 -5.45 17.73 -7.32
C ALA A 63 -4.74 16.78 -8.29
N ARG A 64 -3.96 15.81 -7.78
CA ARG A 64 -3.33 14.75 -8.61
C ARG A 64 -4.38 13.87 -9.29
N ALA A 65 -5.44 13.47 -8.58
CA ALA A 65 -6.50 12.66 -9.16
C ALA A 65 -7.30 13.43 -10.22
N GLU A 66 -7.59 14.71 -9.99
CA GLU A 66 -8.23 15.60 -10.96
C GLU A 66 -7.43 15.70 -12.25
N ASP A 67 -6.13 15.93 -12.11
CA ASP A 67 -5.22 15.98 -13.23
C ASP A 67 -5.19 14.66 -14.00
N TYR A 68 -5.10 13.52 -13.29
CA TYR A 68 -5.12 12.19 -13.89
C TYR A 68 -6.41 11.92 -14.69
N TYR A 69 -7.59 12.19 -14.11
CA TYR A 69 -8.86 11.92 -14.80
C TYR A 69 -9.16 12.89 -15.95
N THR A 70 -8.54 14.07 -15.93
CA THR A 70 -8.72 15.09 -16.99
C THR A 70 -7.71 14.91 -18.13
N ASN A 71 -6.44 14.66 -17.80
CA ASN A 71 -5.31 14.72 -18.73
C ASN A 71 -4.62 13.36 -18.93
N GLY A 72 -4.97 12.33 -18.18
CA GLY A 72 -4.29 11.04 -18.16
C GLY A 72 -3.01 11.04 -17.31
N SER A 73 -2.24 9.94 -17.39
CA SER A 73 -0.95 9.85 -16.68
C SER A 73 0.07 10.83 -17.27
N ARG A 74 0.73 11.61 -16.42
CA ARG A 74 1.80 12.55 -16.82
C ARG A 74 3.20 11.95 -16.85
N GLY A 75 3.33 10.66 -16.53
CA GLY A 75 4.63 10.02 -16.41
C GLY A 75 4.54 8.50 -16.29
N PRO A 76 5.68 7.84 -16.01
CA PRO A 76 5.78 6.39 -15.88
C PRO A 76 4.88 5.83 -14.77
N VAL A 77 4.67 6.62 -13.71
CA VAL A 77 3.78 6.30 -12.60
C VAL A 77 2.92 7.50 -12.23
N SER A 78 1.72 7.23 -11.72
CA SER A 78 0.80 8.21 -11.15
C SER A 78 0.22 7.69 -9.83
N TRP A 79 0.06 8.58 -8.86
CA TRP A 79 -0.65 8.29 -7.61
C TRP A 79 -2.03 8.92 -7.67
N VAL A 80 -3.08 8.09 -7.67
CA VAL A 80 -4.46 8.53 -7.93
C VAL A 80 -5.31 8.31 -6.68
N LEU A 81 -5.85 9.40 -6.12
CA LEU A 81 -6.73 9.36 -4.95
C LEU A 81 -7.98 8.51 -5.23
N ALA A 82 -8.29 7.62 -4.30
CA ALA A 82 -9.43 6.74 -4.30
C ALA A 82 -10.05 6.66 -2.89
N VAL A 83 -11.32 6.26 -2.84
CA VAL A 83 -12.09 6.14 -1.60
C VAL A 83 -12.91 4.86 -1.62
N GLY A 84 -13.02 4.17 -0.49
CA GLY A 84 -14.07 3.17 -0.30
C GLY A 84 -13.94 1.89 -1.15
N GLY A 85 -12.71 1.49 -1.50
CA GLY A 85 -12.44 0.28 -2.30
C GLY A 85 -12.32 0.53 -3.80
N GLU A 86 -12.48 1.78 -4.24
CA GLU A 86 -12.36 2.15 -5.66
C GLU A 86 -10.94 1.90 -6.19
N VAL A 87 -10.84 1.31 -7.38
CA VAL A 87 -9.58 1.03 -8.06
C VAL A 87 -9.57 1.77 -9.40
N PRO A 88 -8.65 2.72 -9.62
CA PRO A 88 -8.46 3.36 -10.92
C PRO A 88 -8.08 2.35 -12.00
N GLU A 89 -8.48 2.63 -13.25
CA GLU A 89 -7.97 1.87 -14.39
C GLU A 89 -6.44 2.02 -14.48
N GLY A 90 -5.74 0.94 -14.82
CA GLY A 90 -4.28 0.90 -14.86
C GLY A 90 -3.61 0.77 -13.48
N ALA A 91 -4.37 0.48 -12.42
CA ALA A 91 -3.79 0.19 -11.11
C ALA A 91 -2.72 -0.91 -11.20
N PHE A 92 -1.56 -0.63 -10.62
CA PHE A 92 -0.41 -1.52 -10.67
C PHE A 92 -0.63 -2.73 -9.76
N ASN A 93 -0.59 -3.93 -10.34
CA ASN A 93 -0.58 -5.17 -9.58
C ASN A 93 0.78 -5.35 -8.90
N GLY A 94 0.83 -5.03 -7.61
CA GLY A 94 2.01 -5.21 -6.76
C GLY A 94 2.21 -6.65 -6.31
N CYS A 95 1.42 -7.61 -6.78
CA CYS A 95 1.58 -9.02 -6.50
C CYS A 95 2.09 -9.80 -7.72
N SER A 96 2.86 -10.86 -7.47
CA SER A 96 3.16 -11.90 -8.45
C SER A 96 3.01 -13.29 -7.81
N THR A 97 2.20 -14.13 -8.45
CA THR A 97 1.97 -15.53 -8.05
C THR A 97 1.81 -16.41 -9.30
N SER A 98 2.06 -17.71 -9.17
CA SER A 98 1.77 -18.70 -10.21
C SER A 98 0.32 -19.20 -10.17
N ASP A 99 -0.43 -18.88 -9.11
CA ASP A 99 -1.83 -19.26 -8.98
C ASP A 99 -2.74 -18.25 -9.70
N PRO A 100 -3.47 -18.66 -10.75
CA PRO A 100 -4.34 -17.75 -11.50
C PRO A 100 -5.59 -17.31 -10.74
N ASN A 101 -5.89 -17.91 -9.58
CA ASN A 101 -7.07 -17.58 -8.77
C ASN A 101 -6.81 -16.50 -7.71
N VAL A 102 -5.58 -15.99 -7.64
CA VAL A 102 -5.23 -14.95 -6.67
C VAL A 102 -5.58 -13.59 -7.25
N ASP A 103 -6.45 -12.88 -6.54
CA ASP A 103 -6.85 -11.54 -6.94
C ASP A 103 -5.66 -10.56 -6.92
N PRO A 104 -5.65 -9.55 -7.81
CA PRO A 104 -4.64 -8.51 -7.80
C PRO A 104 -4.55 -7.81 -6.44
N ILE A 105 -3.31 -7.56 -6.00
CA ILE A 105 -3.04 -6.72 -4.82
C ILE A 105 -2.44 -5.42 -5.32
N CYS A 106 -3.20 -4.34 -5.21
CA CYS A 106 -2.77 -3.02 -5.65
C CYS A 106 -1.81 -2.41 -4.61
N VAL A 107 -0.80 -1.71 -5.10
CA VAL A 107 0.03 -0.85 -4.24
C VAL A 107 -0.73 0.44 -3.97
N VAL A 108 -0.84 0.81 -2.71
CA VAL A 108 -1.50 2.05 -2.28
C VAL A 108 -0.61 2.83 -1.33
N ARG A 109 -0.95 4.10 -1.10
CA ARG A 109 -0.35 4.90 -0.03
C ARG A 109 -1.41 5.75 0.67
N GLY A 110 -1.17 6.11 1.92
CA GLY A 110 -2.07 7.02 2.63
C GLY A 110 -1.42 7.72 3.81
N PHE A 111 -2.09 8.77 4.28
CA PHE A 111 -1.60 9.58 5.40
C PHE A 111 -1.84 8.87 6.74
N VAL A 112 -0.75 8.61 7.47
CA VAL A 112 -0.79 8.06 8.82
C VAL A 112 0.45 8.49 9.60
N GLY A 113 0.32 8.72 10.91
CA GLY A 113 1.47 9.05 11.76
C GLY A 113 2.17 10.39 11.48
N GLY A 114 1.64 11.24 10.59
CA GLY A 114 2.33 12.45 10.14
C GLY A 114 3.09 12.29 8.82
N GLY A 115 3.14 11.08 8.28
CA GLY A 115 3.77 10.75 6.99
C GLY A 115 2.79 10.14 5.98
N ILE A 116 3.32 9.76 4.83
CA ILE A 116 2.62 9.01 3.78
C ILE A 116 3.21 7.62 3.71
N HIS A 117 2.42 6.60 4.01
CA HIS A 117 2.91 5.22 4.11
C HIS A 117 2.36 4.37 2.98
N VAL A 118 3.22 3.53 2.41
CA VAL A 118 2.82 2.51 1.43
C VAL A 118 2.10 1.37 2.14
N GLY A 119 1.10 0.84 1.47
CA GLY A 119 0.31 -0.29 1.92
C GLY A 119 -0.26 -1.06 0.75
N ILE A 120 -1.32 -1.81 1.04
CA ILE A 120 -1.96 -2.71 0.07
C ILE A 120 -3.47 -2.51 0.02
N LEU A 121 -4.02 -2.79 -1.16
CA LEU A 121 -5.44 -3.00 -1.36
C LEU A 121 -5.62 -4.34 -2.08
N ALA A 122 -6.09 -5.35 -1.35
CA ALA A 122 -6.36 -6.67 -1.92
C ALA A 122 -7.81 -6.73 -2.41
N GLN A 123 -8.00 -7.01 -3.70
CA GLN A 123 -9.33 -7.03 -4.31
C GLN A 123 -10.20 -8.21 -3.82
N GLU A 124 -9.58 -9.28 -3.30
CA GLU A 124 -10.28 -10.41 -2.64
C GLU A 124 -11.13 -9.97 -1.44
N PHE A 125 -10.69 -8.89 -0.78
CA PHE A 125 -11.43 -8.23 0.28
C PHE A 125 -12.17 -7.00 -0.23
N SER A 126 -12.58 -6.94 -1.50
CA SER A 126 -13.32 -5.79 -2.06
C SER A 126 -14.63 -5.45 -1.31
N HIS A 127 -15.19 -6.41 -0.57
CA HIS A 127 -16.28 -6.16 0.39
C HIS A 127 -15.82 -5.29 1.59
N MET A 128 -14.55 -5.39 1.96
CA MET A 128 -13.83 -4.52 2.88
C MET A 128 -13.34 -3.28 2.12
N LYS A 129 -14.15 -2.22 2.14
CA LYS A 129 -13.96 -0.96 1.41
C LYS A 129 -12.76 -0.10 1.90
N TYR A 130 -11.65 -0.72 2.29
CA TYR A 130 -10.49 -0.06 2.88
C TYR A 130 -9.17 -0.65 2.37
N ALA A 131 -8.17 0.22 2.26
CA ALA A 131 -6.77 -0.15 2.14
C ALA A 131 -6.19 -0.47 3.52
N ILE A 132 -5.10 -1.25 3.55
CA ILE A 132 -4.32 -1.53 4.76
C ILE A 132 -2.95 -0.86 4.64
N LEU A 133 -2.63 0.01 5.58
CA LEU A 133 -1.31 0.62 5.71
C LEU A 133 -0.54 0.00 6.87
N GLY A 134 0.73 -0.31 6.67
CA GLY A 134 1.62 -0.67 7.76
C GLY A 134 2.16 0.57 8.46
N TYR A 135 2.02 0.68 9.78
CA TYR A 135 2.61 1.75 10.60
C TYR A 135 2.70 1.33 12.06
N ASP A 136 3.81 1.65 12.72
CA ASP A 136 4.05 1.32 14.13
C ASP A 136 3.76 -0.16 14.44
N TRP A 137 4.21 -1.06 13.55
CA TRP A 137 4.06 -2.52 13.65
C TRP A 137 2.63 -3.03 13.57
N LYS A 138 1.69 -2.13 13.23
CA LYS A 138 0.26 -2.38 13.15
C LYS A 138 -0.23 -2.22 11.72
N LEU A 139 -1.34 -2.87 11.45
CA LEU A 139 -2.09 -2.70 10.21
C LEU A 139 -3.23 -1.71 10.45
N ILE A 140 -3.19 -0.59 9.74
CA ILE A 140 -4.13 0.52 9.89
C ILE A 140 -5.07 0.52 8.68
N PRO A 141 -6.35 0.16 8.84
CA PRO A 141 -7.32 0.28 7.78
C PRO A 141 -7.63 1.75 7.49
N THR A 142 -7.67 2.11 6.21
CA THR A 142 -8.08 3.45 5.75
C THR A 142 -8.99 3.35 4.54
N ASP A 143 -10.06 4.12 4.53
CA ASP A 143 -10.96 4.22 3.38
C ASP A 143 -10.56 5.33 2.40
N ILE A 144 -9.53 6.13 2.71
CA ILE A 144 -8.95 7.16 1.83
C ILE A 144 -7.48 6.83 1.59
N TYR A 145 -7.08 6.72 0.33
CA TYR A 145 -5.73 6.36 -0.08
C TYR A 145 -5.48 6.78 -1.53
N GLU A 146 -4.23 6.80 -1.96
CA GLU A 146 -3.87 6.89 -3.37
C GLU A 146 -3.46 5.50 -3.87
N VAL A 147 -3.91 5.12 -5.06
CA VAL A 147 -3.52 3.89 -5.74
C VAL A 147 -2.38 4.20 -6.71
N LEU A 148 -1.36 3.35 -6.74
CA LEU A 148 -0.30 3.42 -7.74
C LEU A 148 -0.85 2.95 -9.08
N VAL A 149 -0.82 3.82 -10.08
CA VAL A 149 -1.08 3.53 -11.48
C VAL A 149 0.27 3.55 -12.20
N ALA A 150 0.59 2.49 -12.93
CA ALA A 150 1.85 2.39 -13.66
C ALA A 150 1.67 1.54 -14.91
N SER A 151 2.35 1.93 -15.99
CA SER A 151 2.43 1.05 -17.16
C SER A 151 3.39 -0.11 -16.85
N PRO A 152 3.07 -1.37 -17.22
CA PRO A 152 3.91 -2.53 -16.90
C PRO A 152 5.34 -2.47 -17.45
N ASP A 153 5.57 -1.69 -18.51
CA ASP A 153 6.85 -1.43 -19.17
C ASP A 153 7.61 -0.23 -18.59
N ALA A 154 6.96 0.59 -17.75
CA ALA A 154 7.55 1.77 -17.14
C ALA A 154 8.26 1.49 -15.81
N VAL A 155 8.01 0.32 -15.21
CA VAL A 155 8.58 -0.08 -13.92
C VAL A 155 9.04 -1.53 -13.92
N ARG A 156 10.04 -1.84 -13.10
CA ARG A 156 10.56 -3.18 -12.90
C ARG A 156 10.94 -3.40 -11.44
N TRP A 157 10.86 -4.66 -11.00
CA TRP A 157 11.36 -5.05 -9.70
C TRP A 157 12.87 -5.30 -9.76
N VAL A 158 13.63 -4.60 -8.92
CA VAL A 158 15.10 -4.75 -8.80
C VAL A 158 15.41 -5.38 -7.45
N PRO A 159 16.09 -6.54 -7.40
CA PRO A 159 16.52 -7.15 -6.15
C PRO A 159 17.36 -6.16 -5.32
N ALA A 160 17.02 -5.98 -4.06
CA ALA A 160 17.90 -5.27 -3.14
C ALA A 160 19.01 -6.23 -2.70
N ALA A 161 20.25 -5.74 -2.60
CA ALA A 161 21.31 -6.50 -1.97
C ALA A 161 20.92 -6.78 -0.51
N SER A 162 21.23 -7.97 -0.01
CA SER A 162 20.85 -8.41 1.32
C SER A 162 21.33 -7.41 2.39
N GLY A 163 20.40 -6.99 3.25
CA GLY A 163 20.70 -6.26 4.50
C GLY A 163 20.80 -4.74 4.43
N SER A 164 20.92 -4.11 3.25
CA SER A 164 20.86 -2.64 3.14
C SER A 164 20.39 -2.15 1.78
N LEU A 165 19.36 -1.30 1.78
CA LEU A 165 18.92 -0.54 0.61
C LEU A 165 19.92 0.59 0.33
N ASN A 166 20.88 0.31 -0.54
CA ASN A 166 21.73 1.32 -1.16
C ASN A 166 21.16 1.68 -2.54
N LEU A 167 20.51 2.84 -2.62
CA LEU A 167 19.90 3.35 -3.86
C LEU A 167 20.94 3.54 -4.97
N ALA A 168 22.18 3.91 -4.62
CA ALA A 168 23.24 4.09 -5.61
C ALA A 168 23.67 2.75 -6.23
N SER A 169 23.58 1.65 -5.50
CA SER A 169 23.90 0.31 -6.02
C SER A 169 22.74 -0.39 -6.72
N LEU A 170 21.51 0.14 -6.67
CA LEU A 170 20.37 -0.45 -7.41
C LEU A 170 20.58 -0.39 -8.93
N GLY A 171 21.38 0.55 -9.43
CA GLY A 171 21.54 0.79 -10.87
C GLY A 171 20.22 1.16 -11.56
N ALA A 172 19.28 1.73 -10.81
CA ALA A 172 17.97 2.16 -11.28
C ALA A 172 17.38 3.18 -10.30
N HIS A 173 16.43 4.00 -10.78
CA HIS A 173 15.72 4.96 -9.95
C HIS A 173 14.54 4.30 -9.22
N ALA A 174 14.56 4.29 -7.88
CA ALA A 174 13.48 3.70 -7.08
C ALA A 174 12.19 4.54 -7.13
N VAL A 175 11.04 3.87 -7.14
CA VAL A 175 9.73 4.51 -7.03
C VAL A 175 9.47 4.88 -5.57
N GLU A 176 9.47 6.18 -5.29
CA GLU A 176 9.08 6.72 -3.98
C GLU A 176 7.58 6.53 -3.76
N GLY A 177 7.24 5.86 -2.66
CA GLY A 177 5.87 5.59 -2.25
C GLY A 177 5.36 6.50 -1.15
N GLY A 178 6.23 7.24 -0.48
CA GLY A 178 5.84 8.21 0.55
C GLY A 178 7.01 8.60 1.43
N TYR A 179 6.73 8.97 2.67
CA TYR A 179 7.74 9.42 3.62
C TYR A 179 7.26 9.27 5.07
N GLU A 180 8.20 9.08 6.00
CA GLU A 180 7.97 9.13 7.44
C GLU A 180 7.69 10.56 7.92
N ALA A 181 7.16 10.73 9.14
CA ALA A 181 6.87 12.05 9.72
C ALA A 181 8.08 13.01 9.77
N HIS A 182 9.29 12.46 9.81
CA HIS A 182 10.55 13.22 9.79
C HIS A 182 11.08 13.51 8.38
N GLY A 183 10.33 13.15 7.34
CA GLY A 183 10.65 13.41 5.92
C GLY A 183 11.55 12.36 5.28
N GLU A 184 11.81 11.23 5.94
CA GLU A 184 12.57 10.15 5.34
C GLU A 184 11.76 9.43 4.26
N PRO A 185 12.30 9.24 3.03
CA PRO A 185 11.55 8.62 1.95
C PRO A 185 11.28 7.14 2.18
N LEU A 186 10.08 6.71 1.83
CA LEU A 186 9.64 5.32 1.77
C LEU A 186 9.56 4.89 0.31
N TYR A 187 10.09 3.71 0.01
CA TYR A 187 10.08 3.11 -1.33
C TYR A 187 9.13 1.92 -1.38
N VAL A 188 8.54 1.70 -2.56
CA VAL A 188 7.70 0.54 -2.81
C VAL A 188 8.58 -0.71 -2.86
N ALA A 189 8.35 -1.62 -1.92
CA ALA A 189 9.08 -2.88 -1.82
C ALA A 189 8.16 -4.07 -2.07
N GLN A 190 8.75 -5.22 -2.35
CA GLN A 190 8.03 -6.48 -2.48
C GLN A 190 8.89 -7.63 -1.96
N ALA A 191 8.29 -8.56 -1.24
CA ALA A 191 8.98 -9.73 -0.73
C ALA A 191 8.13 -10.99 -0.90
N TYR A 192 8.79 -12.16 -0.95
CA TYR A 192 8.10 -13.43 -1.04
C TYR A 192 7.63 -13.86 0.35
N LEU A 193 6.31 -13.98 0.52
CA LEU A 193 5.68 -14.26 1.81
C LEU A 193 4.40 -15.05 1.60
N HIS A 194 4.31 -16.22 2.25
CA HIS A 194 3.17 -17.14 2.15
C HIS A 194 2.81 -17.55 0.71
N GLY A 195 3.81 -17.99 -0.07
CA GLY A 195 3.60 -18.59 -1.38
C GLY A 195 3.44 -17.61 -2.55
N MET A 196 3.58 -16.31 -2.31
CA MET A 196 3.43 -15.28 -3.32
C MET A 196 4.30 -14.05 -3.02
N TRP A 197 4.58 -13.25 -4.05
CA TRP A 197 5.22 -11.95 -3.86
C TRP A 197 4.18 -10.93 -3.39
N ARG A 198 4.44 -10.27 -2.26
CA ARG A 198 3.54 -9.30 -1.63
C ARG A 198 4.19 -7.91 -1.54
N PRO A 199 3.46 -6.84 -1.90
CA PRO A 199 3.99 -5.48 -1.82
C PRO A 199 4.00 -4.97 -0.37
N GLY A 200 4.85 -3.97 -0.13
CA GLY A 200 5.01 -3.29 1.15
C GLY A 200 5.94 -2.08 1.01
N LYS A 201 6.63 -1.73 2.10
CA LYS A 201 7.50 -0.55 2.15
C LYS A 201 8.92 -0.89 2.59
N HIS A 202 9.87 -0.05 2.20
CA HIS A 202 11.23 -0.05 2.73
C HIS A 202 11.77 1.38 2.80
N SER A 203 12.71 1.67 3.70
CA SER A 203 13.52 2.90 3.68
C SER A 203 14.95 2.59 4.11
N ALA A 204 15.87 3.51 3.85
CA ALA A 204 17.27 3.33 4.26
C ALA A 204 17.48 3.40 5.79
N ARG A 205 16.49 3.79 6.59
CA ARG A 205 16.58 3.87 8.07
C ARG A 205 15.37 3.30 8.80
N LEU A 206 14.49 2.56 8.11
CA LEU A 206 13.37 1.89 8.76
C LEU A 206 13.93 0.87 9.76
N PRO A 207 13.49 0.90 11.03
CA PRO A 207 13.98 -0.03 12.03
C PRO A 207 13.56 -1.47 11.70
N CYS A 208 14.44 -2.40 12.01
CA CYS A 208 14.27 -3.84 11.79
C CYS A 208 13.93 -4.63 13.06
N THR A 209 13.64 -3.96 14.17
CA THR A 209 13.26 -4.59 15.45
C THR A 209 12.19 -3.77 16.16
N TRP A 210 11.21 -4.46 16.74
CA TRP A 210 10.29 -3.90 17.73
C TRP A 210 10.90 -4.10 19.13
N ASP A 211 11.04 -3.05 19.93
CA ASP A 211 11.46 -3.16 21.33
C ASP A 211 10.24 -2.98 22.25
N ASP A 212 9.72 -4.11 22.74
CA ASP A 212 8.59 -4.25 23.65
C ASP A 212 8.72 -3.41 24.94
N ASN A 213 9.94 -3.00 25.32
CA ASN A 213 10.21 -2.26 26.56
C ASN A 213 10.15 -0.73 26.41
N SER A 214 9.83 -0.21 25.23
CA SER A 214 9.88 1.23 24.93
C SER A 214 8.56 1.99 25.15
N ALA A 215 7.71 1.53 26.08
CA ALA A 215 6.39 2.09 26.37
C ALA A 215 6.34 3.58 26.77
N SER A 216 7.45 4.32 26.80
CA SER A 216 7.47 5.77 27.09
C SER A 216 8.66 6.54 26.53
N SER A 217 9.50 5.97 25.68
CA SER A 217 10.68 6.68 25.16
C SER A 217 11.20 5.99 23.91
N VAL A 218 11.10 6.66 22.77
CA VAL A 218 11.85 6.31 21.56
C VAL A 218 13.34 6.51 21.87
N ARG A 219 13.94 5.56 22.56
CA ARG A 219 15.38 5.35 22.46
C ARG A 219 15.57 4.63 21.15
N PHE A 220 15.77 5.42 20.09
CA PHE A 220 16.48 4.94 18.92
C PHE A 220 17.71 4.20 19.45
N ILE A 221 17.73 2.87 19.34
CA ILE A 221 18.92 2.11 19.71
C ILE A 221 19.95 2.51 18.67
N ALA A 222 20.79 3.49 19.05
CA ALA A 222 21.85 4.09 18.26
C ALA A 222 22.91 3.07 17.81
N ASP A 223 22.78 1.82 18.26
CA ASP A 223 23.77 0.74 18.10
C ASP A 223 23.22 -0.47 17.30
N CYS A 224 21.98 -0.43 16.78
CA CYS A 224 21.42 -1.51 15.94
C CYS A 224 21.50 -1.22 14.42
N TRP A 225 22.21 -0.18 14.00
CA TRP A 225 22.21 0.32 12.61
C TRP A 225 22.91 -0.61 11.61
N ASP A 226 23.73 -1.56 12.08
CA ASP A 226 24.54 -2.40 11.21
C ASP A 226 23.96 -3.80 10.93
N GLU A 227 22.85 -4.19 11.54
CA GLU A 227 22.33 -5.54 11.38
C GLU A 227 20.85 -5.60 10.96
N HIS A 228 20.69 -5.39 9.65
CA HIS A 228 19.64 -5.91 8.74
C HIS A 228 18.41 -5.02 8.49
N GLN A 229 18.53 -4.11 7.52
CA GLN A 229 17.36 -3.48 6.90
C GLN A 229 16.45 -4.54 6.26
N ALA A 230 15.14 -4.41 6.45
CA ALA A 230 14.15 -5.37 5.98
C ALA A 230 12.93 -4.65 5.43
N ALA A 231 12.27 -5.25 4.43
CA ALA A 231 11.01 -4.75 3.91
C ALA A 231 9.89 -5.04 4.92
N HIS A 232 9.05 -4.04 5.16
CA HIS A 232 7.86 -4.12 6.00
C HIS A 232 6.67 -4.51 5.11
N ILE A 233 6.23 -5.76 5.21
CA ILE A 233 5.18 -6.35 4.38
C ILE A 233 3.91 -6.55 5.21
N PRO A 234 2.81 -5.85 4.91
CA PRO A 234 1.53 -6.06 5.59
C PRO A 234 0.94 -7.43 5.22
N TYR A 235 0.75 -8.29 6.21
CA TYR A 235 0.06 -9.57 6.03
C TYR A 235 -0.47 -10.12 7.36
N GLY A 236 -1.68 -10.66 7.34
CA GLY A 236 -2.37 -11.12 8.55
C GLY A 236 -2.79 -9.94 9.42
N GLN A 237 -2.25 -9.87 10.64
CA GLN A 237 -2.59 -8.83 11.64
C GLN A 237 -1.42 -7.89 11.98
N LYS A 238 -0.29 -7.99 11.26
CA LYS A 238 0.93 -7.22 11.57
C LYS A 238 1.76 -6.90 10.33
N GLU A 239 2.74 -6.02 10.52
CA GLU A 239 3.85 -5.84 9.59
C GLU A 239 4.85 -6.99 9.77
N ASN A 240 5.28 -7.61 8.65
CA ASN A 240 6.27 -8.68 8.65
C ASN A 240 7.57 -8.13 8.06
N LEU A 241 8.69 -8.42 8.72
CA LEU A 241 10.02 -8.01 8.27
C LEU A 241 10.65 -9.09 7.42
N ILE A 242 10.94 -8.77 6.16
CA ILE A 242 11.54 -9.71 5.22
C ILE A 242 12.85 -9.13 4.68
N LYS A 243 13.96 -9.84 4.85
CA LYS A 243 15.30 -9.40 4.42
C LYS A 243 15.54 -9.59 2.91
N ASP A 244 14.90 -10.60 2.33
CA ASP A 244 14.96 -10.87 0.89
C ASP A 244 13.80 -10.18 0.20
N PHE A 245 14.08 -9.00 -0.35
CA PHE A 245 13.08 -8.16 -1.01
C PHE A 245 13.64 -7.53 -2.28
N ARG A 246 12.73 -6.97 -3.06
CA ARG A 246 13.02 -6.19 -4.26
C ARG A 246 12.32 -4.83 -4.17
N ILE A 247 12.92 -3.83 -4.79
CA ILE A 247 12.40 -2.47 -4.86
C ILE A 247 11.79 -2.25 -6.24
N LEU A 248 10.65 -1.57 -6.29
CA LEU A 248 10.08 -1.11 -7.54
C LEU A 248 10.91 0.06 -8.06
N CYS A 249 11.45 -0.06 -9.26
CA CYS A 249 12.23 0.98 -9.90
C CYS A 249 11.65 1.34 -11.27
N TYR A 250 11.94 2.55 -11.74
CA TYR A 250 11.67 2.94 -13.12
C TYR A 250 12.52 2.10 -14.10
N VAL A 251 11.97 1.90 -15.29
CA VAL A 251 12.73 1.43 -16.46
C VAL A 251 13.27 2.69 -17.15
N ASP A 252 14.59 2.75 -17.34
CA ASP A 252 15.28 3.83 -18.05
C ASP A 252 15.26 3.62 -19.57
#